data_AF-A0A813A5X2-F1
#
_entry.id   AF-A0A813A5X2-F1
#
_cell.length_a   1.000
_cell.length_b   1.000
_cell.length_c   1.000
_cell.angle_alpha   90.00
_cell.angle_beta   90.00
_cell.angle_gamma   90.00
#
_symmetry.space_group_name_H-M   'P 1'
#
loop_
_entity.id
_entity.type
_entity.pdbx_description
1 polymer ?
#
loop_
_entity_poly.entity_id
_entity_poly.type
_entity_poly.pdbx_seq_one_letter_code
_entity_poly.pdbx_strand_id
1 'polypeptide(L)'
;MMDLMARQVALLQEQTLLLRQQSASQTTGEDEYIDPSRIVSSLDPTLRTTMSKWKSDFCKDLNHVATQRELHDKYEKIRERGEIMKQFAEESNRKWQWPKAYEAIAEPITPLEDVPNGDDEVYDINQAWAALRRKHALECQDFIMQHQSRALAYFENKTGNSSVQQTVDDLWNSWKDSFGSLHSEASLQRASKNCKHFVNVVMREEVPKMKGRLHEAAKLRSKREAAIIEAETKYQQMDPQQLIALLQLDKQAVQIRKGGNLTKQVTVTKGSELAALVKQFPDLETFFDVKHVDENPYTTSFTKRPTTEIANISTWKVIDSVTKLEERLHVAKFFENVESERPFIQRFGRLLRKDIIDSFTA
;
A
#
# COMPACT_ATOMS: atom_id res chain seq x y z
N MET A 1 78.26 5.88 32.68
CA MET A 1 77.94 4.92 31.60
C MET A 1 76.65 4.14 31.87
N MET A 2 76.44 3.59 33.09
CA MET A 2 75.18 2.91 33.43
C MET A 2 73.93 3.81 33.38
N ASP A 3 74.06 5.08 33.73
CA ASP A 3 72.95 6.04 33.76
C ASP A 3 72.42 6.41 32.36
N LEU A 4 73.31 6.41 31.35
CA LEU A 4 72.93 6.65 29.95
C LEU A 4 72.15 5.45 29.39
N MET A 5 72.58 4.23 29.70
CA MET A 5 71.87 3.02 29.28
C MET A 5 70.51 2.89 29.96
N ALA A 6 70.42 3.20 31.26
CA ALA A 6 69.14 3.23 31.97
C ALA A 6 68.15 4.22 31.34
N ARG A 7 68.65 5.41 30.95
CA ARG A 7 67.84 6.43 30.29
C ARG A 7 67.40 6.03 28.88
N GLN A 8 68.27 5.34 28.13
CA GLN A 8 67.94 4.84 26.80
C GLN A 8 66.91 3.70 26.83
N VAL A 9 67.00 2.81 27.82
CA VAL A 9 66.01 1.74 28.04
C VAL A 9 64.66 2.33 28.46
N ALA A 10 64.65 3.34 29.33
CA ALA A 10 63.42 4.03 29.74
C ALA A 10 62.71 4.71 28.55
N LEU A 11 63.49 5.38 27.69
CA LEU A 11 62.97 6.05 26.49
C LEU A 11 62.40 5.05 25.46
N LEU A 12 63.06 3.91 25.29
CA LEU A 12 62.55 2.81 24.45
C LEU A 12 61.27 2.21 25.02
N GLN A 13 61.18 1.98 26.33
CA GLN A 13 59.96 1.50 26.97
C GLN A 13 58.80 2.49 26.83
N GLU A 14 59.07 3.78 26.99
CA GLU A 14 58.09 4.86 26.79
C GLU A 14 57.61 4.93 25.34
N GLN A 15 58.51 4.84 24.36
CA GLN A 15 58.12 4.74 22.95
C GLN A 15 57.29 3.50 22.65
N THR A 16 57.63 2.35 23.24
CA THR A 16 56.88 1.10 23.05
C THR A 16 55.48 1.21 23.65
N LEU A 17 55.35 1.90 24.79
CA LEU A 17 54.08 2.15 25.47
C LEU A 17 53.22 3.15 24.69
N LEU A 18 53.81 4.22 24.15
CA LEU A 18 53.15 5.17 23.26
C LEU A 18 52.67 4.51 21.96
N LEU A 19 53.48 3.62 21.37
CA LEU A 19 53.07 2.83 20.19
C LEU A 19 51.93 1.87 20.52
N ARG A 20 51.93 1.24 21.70
CA ARG A 20 50.81 0.41 22.18
C ARG A 20 49.55 1.22 22.45
N GLN A 21 49.67 2.42 23.02
CA GLN A 21 48.54 3.32 23.22
C GLN A 21 48.02 3.89 21.90
N GLN A 22 48.86 4.20 20.92
CA GLN A 22 48.42 4.61 19.59
C GLN A 22 47.72 3.48 18.84
N SER A 23 48.21 2.24 18.96
CA SER A 23 47.53 1.07 18.36
C SER A 23 46.25 0.68 19.11
N ALA A 24 46.15 0.93 20.41
CA ALA A 24 44.91 0.81 21.17
C ALA A 24 43.92 1.94 20.85
N SER A 25 44.39 3.18 20.61
CA SER A 25 43.57 4.31 20.15
C SER A 25 43.16 4.17 18.68
N GLN A 26 43.82 3.31 17.89
CA GLN A 26 43.44 2.91 16.53
C GLN A 26 42.41 1.78 16.49
N THR A 27 41.84 1.35 17.61
CA THR A 27 40.55 0.62 17.60
C THR A 27 39.35 1.55 17.37
N THR A 28 39.60 2.82 17.01
CA THR A 28 38.63 3.80 16.48
C THR A 28 38.15 3.50 15.05
N GLY A 29 38.27 2.24 14.59
CA GLY A 29 37.78 1.79 13.29
C GLY A 29 36.44 1.07 13.32
N GLU A 30 35.83 0.84 14.50
CA GLU A 30 34.52 0.16 14.58
C GLU A 30 33.33 1.09 14.29
N ASP A 31 33.54 2.41 14.26
CA ASP A 31 32.53 3.44 13.98
C ASP A 31 32.74 4.24 12.69
N GLU A 32 33.83 4.02 11.94
CA GLU A 32 33.97 4.62 10.61
C GLU A 32 33.06 3.86 9.63
N TYR A 33 32.17 4.58 8.95
CA TYR A 33 31.26 3.97 7.98
C TYR A 33 32.06 3.40 6.80
N ILE A 34 32.13 2.07 6.73
CA ILE A 34 32.72 1.34 5.59
C ILE A 34 31.58 0.80 4.73
N ASP A 35 31.61 1.10 3.43
CA ASP A 35 30.68 0.53 2.46
C ASP A 35 30.70 -1.01 2.57
N PRO A 36 29.54 -1.68 2.76
CA PRO A 36 29.47 -3.13 2.89
C PRO A 36 30.15 -3.87 1.72
N SER A 37 30.19 -3.28 0.53
CA SER A 37 30.85 -3.85 -0.65
C SER A 37 32.38 -3.98 -0.47
N ARG A 38 33.00 -3.06 0.27
CA ARG A 38 34.44 -3.11 0.59
C ARG A 38 34.75 -4.24 1.56
N ILE A 39 33.89 -4.46 2.56
CA ILE A 39 34.05 -5.54 3.54
C ILE A 39 33.93 -6.89 2.84
N VAL A 40 32.90 -7.06 1.99
CA VAL A 40 32.67 -8.28 1.19
C VAL A 40 33.84 -8.57 0.24
N SER A 41 34.47 -7.54 -0.30
CA SER A 41 35.64 -7.67 -1.17
C SER A 41 36.89 -8.16 -0.44
N SER A 42 36.96 -7.95 0.88
CA SER A 42 38.06 -8.44 1.74
C SER A 42 37.88 -9.90 2.20
N LEU A 43 36.70 -10.47 2.01
CA LEU A 43 36.39 -11.86 2.37
C LEU A 43 36.87 -12.83 1.28
N ASP A 44 37.06 -14.08 1.71
CA ASP A 44 37.29 -15.22 0.81
C ASP A 44 36.19 -15.31 -0.27
N PRO A 45 36.51 -15.63 -1.53
CA PRO A 45 35.53 -15.70 -2.63
C PRO A 45 34.33 -16.62 -2.35
N THR A 46 34.54 -17.73 -1.64
CA THR A 46 33.45 -18.67 -1.32
C THR A 46 32.51 -18.08 -0.27
N LEU A 47 33.08 -17.48 0.77
CA LEU A 47 32.35 -16.78 1.84
C LEU A 47 31.62 -15.53 1.31
N ARG A 48 32.21 -14.85 0.33
CA ARG A 48 31.62 -13.72 -0.39
C ARG A 48 30.27 -14.08 -1.00
N THR A 49 30.20 -15.24 -1.64
CA THR A 49 28.98 -15.74 -2.29
C THR A 49 27.88 -15.98 -1.25
N THR A 50 28.23 -16.63 -0.14
CA THR A 50 27.31 -16.89 0.98
C THR A 50 26.77 -15.59 1.59
N MET A 51 27.65 -14.64 1.89
CA MET A 51 27.27 -13.36 2.51
C MET A 51 26.48 -12.45 1.57
N SER A 52 26.77 -12.50 0.26
CA SER A 52 26.00 -11.77 -0.75
C SER A 52 24.59 -12.33 -0.92
N LYS A 53 24.46 -13.66 -0.90
CA LYS A 53 23.16 -14.34 -0.92
C LYS A 53 22.35 -13.97 0.32
N TRP A 54 22.96 -14.06 1.50
CA TRP A 54 22.33 -13.64 2.76
C TRP A 54 21.83 -12.19 2.70
N LYS A 55 22.65 -11.24 2.21
CA LYS A 55 22.23 -9.84 2.05
C LYS A 55 20.98 -9.72 1.16
N SER A 56 20.97 -10.43 0.03
CA SER A 56 19.81 -10.43 -0.88
C SER A 56 18.55 -10.94 -0.19
N ASP A 57 18.65 -12.06 0.54
CA ASP A 57 17.51 -12.68 1.20
C ASP A 57 17.02 -11.84 2.39
N PHE A 58 17.94 -11.25 3.16
CA PHE A 58 17.60 -10.29 4.22
C PHE A 58 16.86 -9.06 3.68
N CYS A 59 17.30 -8.49 2.56
CA CYS A 59 16.58 -7.38 1.91
C CYS A 59 15.17 -7.79 1.45
N LYS A 60 14.98 -9.03 0.96
CA LYS A 60 13.64 -9.54 0.62
C LYS A 60 12.76 -9.66 1.86
N ASP A 61 13.29 -10.23 2.94
CA ASP A 61 12.57 -10.35 4.21
C ASP A 61 12.17 -8.98 4.78
N LEU A 62 13.05 -7.97 4.70
CA LEU A 62 12.72 -6.59 5.08
C LEU A 62 11.62 -5.98 4.20
N ASN A 63 11.58 -6.30 2.91
CA ASN A 63 10.48 -5.88 2.05
C ASN A 63 9.17 -6.58 2.43
N HIS A 64 9.22 -7.86 2.82
CA HIS A 64 8.06 -8.54 3.39
C HIS A 64 7.58 -7.86 4.67
N VAL A 65 8.46 -7.50 5.60
CA VAL A 65 8.07 -6.73 6.79
C VAL A 65 7.32 -5.45 6.39
N ALA A 66 7.88 -4.68 5.46
CA ALA A 66 7.25 -3.43 5.01
C ALA A 66 5.84 -3.66 4.41
N THR A 67 5.71 -4.62 3.49
CA THR A 67 4.41 -4.93 2.87
C THR A 67 3.41 -5.46 3.89
N GLN A 68 3.83 -6.37 4.77
CA GLN A 68 2.96 -6.96 5.77
C GLN A 68 2.49 -5.91 6.79
N ARG A 69 3.35 -4.93 7.13
CA ARG A 69 3.00 -3.79 7.99
C ARG A 69 1.94 -2.91 7.34
N GLU A 70 2.13 -2.56 6.07
CA GLU A 70 1.17 -1.73 5.34
C GLU A 70 -0.21 -2.39 5.21
N LEU A 71 -0.24 -3.70 4.98
CA LEU A 71 -1.48 -4.48 4.93
C LEU A 71 -2.14 -4.57 6.30
N HIS A 72 -1.35 -4.81 7.35
CA HIS A 72 -1.84 -4.84 8.73
C HIS A 72 -2.51 -3.50 9.08
N ASP A 73 -1.82 -2.38 8.86
CA ASP A 73 -2.36 -1.04 9.14
C ASP A 73 -3.63 -0.75 8.30
N LYS A 74 -3.68 -1.22 7.06
CA LYS A 74 -4.89 -1.10 6.21
C LYS A 74 -6.06 -1.87 6.78
N TYR A 75 -5.84 -3.10 7.23
CA TYR A 75 -6.89 -3.96 7.78
C TYR A 75 -7.37 -3.48 9.15
N GLU A 76 -6.46 -2.98 9.99
CA GLU A 76 -6.80 -2.31 11.24
C GLU A 76 -7.72 -1.12 11.00
N LYS A 77 -7.38 -0.23 10.06
CA LYS A 77 -8.25 0.90 9.68
C LYS A 77 -9.64 0.46 9.19
N ILE A 78 -9.75 -0.67 8.47
CA ILE A 78 -11.04 -1.22 8.02
C ILE A 78 -11.85 -1.72 9.22
N ARG A 79 -11.20 -2.41 10.16
CA ARG A 79 -11.81 -2.89 11.39
C ARG A 79 -12.29 -1.76 12.29
N GLU A 80 -11.48 -0.71 12.46
CA GLU A 80 -11.84 0.50 13.22
C GLU A 80 -13.09 1.20 12.66
N ARG A 81 -13.27 1.17 11.33
CA ARG A 81 -14.47 1.71 10.67
C ARG A 81 -15.69 0.78 10.73
N GLY A 82 -15.55 -0.44 11.25
CA GLY A 82 -16.61 -1.46 11.23
C GLY A 82 -17.01 -1.91 9.81
N GLU A 83 -16.13 -1.71 8.83
CA GLU A 83 -16.36 -2.06 7.44
C GLU A 83 -15.95 -3.52 7.16
N ILE A 84 -16.66 -4.17 6.23
CA ILE A 84 -16.26 -5.46 5.69
C ILE A 84 -15.26 -5.22 4.55
N MET A 85 -14.15 -5.95 4.54
CA MET A 85 -13.18 -5.88 3.45
C MET A 85 -13.85 -6.14 2.11
N LYS A 86 -13.42 -5.44 1.06
CA LYS A 86 -14.02 -5.54 -0.28
C LYS A 86 -14.11 -6.99 -0.78
N GLN A 87 -13.12 -7.83 -0.44
CA GLN A 87 -13.08 -9.25 -0.81
C GLN A 87 -14.23 -10.08 -0.20
N PHE A 88 -14.78 -9.65 0.94
CA PHE A 88 -15.88 -10.32 1.64
C PHE A 88 -17.22 -9.57 1.52
N ALA A 89 -17.22 -8.35 0.96
CA ALA A 89 -18.42 -7.54 0.80
C ALA A 89 -19.44 -8.16 -0.17
N GLU A 90 -18.98 -8.83 -1.24
CA GLU A 90 -19.87 -9.56 -2.15
C GLU A 90 -20.52 -10.75 -1.45
N GLU A 91 -19.76 -11.44 -0.59
CA GLU A 91 -20.22 -12.59 0.17
C GLU A 91 -21.29 -12.18 1.21
N SER A 92 -21.11 -11.04 1.88
CA SER A 92 -22.09 -10.49 2.83
C SER A 92 -23.38 -10.01 2.16
N ASN A 93 -23.28 -9.49 0.93
CA ASN A 93 -24.42 -8.92 0.20
C ASN A 93 -25.18 -9.95 -0.66
N ARG A 94 -24.74 -11.21 -0.67
CA ARG A 94 -25.36 -12.27 -1.47
C ARG A 94 -26.76 -12.57 -0.95
N LYS A 95 -27.77 -12.28 -1.77
CA LYS A 95 -29.17 -12.59 -1.48
C LYS A 95 -29.50 -14.03 -1.85
N TRP A 96 -30.36 -14.67 -1.06
CA TRP A 96 -30.99 -15.93 -1.41
C TRP A 96 -32.40 -15.67 -1.93
N GLN A 97 -32.89 -16.53 -2.83
CA GLN A 97 -34.24 -16.41 -3.37
C GLN A 97 -35.15 -17.41 -2.66
N TRP A 98 -36.11 -16.88 -1.90
CA TRP A 98 -37.17 -17.66 -1.26
C TRP A 98 -38.46 -17.57 -2.08
N PRO A 99 -39.29 -18.62 -2.10
CA PRO A 99 -40.67 -18.49 -2.57
C PRO A 99 -41.42 -17.49 -1.69
N LYS A 100 -42.09 -16.49 -2.28
CA LYS A 100 -42.83 -15.44 -1.54
C LYS A 100 -43.87 -15.98 -0.55
N ALA A 101 -44.49 -17.10 -0.89
CA ALA A 101 -45.46 -17.76 -0.02
C ALA A 101 -44.81 -18.32 1.26
N TYR A 102 -43.55 -18.74 1.17
CA TYR A 102 -42.79 -19.25 2.32
C TYR A 102 -42.21 -18.10 3.16
N GLU A 103 -41.76 -17.02 2.52
CA GLU A 103 -41.26 -15.82 3.19
C GLU A 103 -42.25 -15.25 4.22
N ALA A 104 -43.55 -15.30 3.93
CA ALA A 104 -44.61 -14.82 4.80
C ALA A 104 -44.94 -15.73 6.01
N ILE A 105 -44.51 -16.99 5.97
CA ILE A 105 -44.77 -18.00 7.03
C ILE A 105 -43.48 -18.50 7.68
N ALA A 106 -42.34 -17.91 7.32
CA ALA A 106 -41.05 -18.35 7.82
C ALA A 106 -40.98 -18.09 9.33
N GLU A 107 -40.46 -19.08 10.06
CA GLU A 107 -40.25 -18.99 11.50
C GLU A 107 -38.77 -19.30 11.81
N PRO A 108 -38.21 -18.72 12.89
CA PRO A 108 -36.82 -18.98 13.28
C PRO A 108 -36.62 -20.44 13.71
N ILE A 109 -35.77 -21.15 12.97
CA ILE A 109 -35.46 -22.58 13.21
C ILE A 109 -34.57 -22.77 14.47
N THR A 110 -33.83 -21.74 14.84
CA THR A 110 -32.97 -21.69 16.04
C THR A 110 -33.00 -20.24 16.55
N PRO A 111 -32.97 -20.00 17.87
CA PRO A 111 -32.68 -18.67 18.38
C PRO A 111 -31.23 -18.33 17.98
N LEU A 112 -31.04 -17.68 16.84
CA LEU A 112 -29.79 -17.03 16.53
C LEU A 112 -29.65 -15.88 17.52
N GLU A 113 -28.68 -15.96 18.43
CA GLU A 113 -28.38 -14.94 19.44
C GLU A 113 -28.11 -13.54 18.85
N ASP A 114 -27.85 -13.45 17.54
CA ASP A 114 -27.47 -12.22 16.83
C ASP A 114 -28.60 -11.58 15.99
N VAL A 115 -29.83 -12.10 16.04
CA VAL A 115 -30.97 -11.41 15.40
C VAL A 115 -31.52 -10.41 16.42
N PRO A 116 -31.52 -9.09 16.13
CA PRO A 116 -32.20 -8.12 16.98
C PRO A 116 -33.70 -8.37 16.87
N ASN A 117 -34.20 -9.33 17.62
CA ASN A 117 -35.62 -9.45 17.90
C ASN A 117 -35.94 -8.28 18.84
N GLY A 118 -36.30 -7.13 18.28
CA GLY A 118 -37.16 -6.21 19.01
C GLY A 118 -38.43 -6.97 19.33
N ASP A 119 -38.92 -6.87 20.57
CA ASP A 119 -39.97 -7.72 21.14
C ASP A 119 -41.35 -7.67 20.40
N ASP A 120 -41.46 -6.96 19.27
CA ASP A 120 -42.66 -6.81 18.44
C ASP A 120 -42.43 -6.98 16.92
N GLU A 121 -41.24 -7.39 16.43
CA GLU A 121 -40.97 -7.50 14.98
C GLU A 121 -41.26 -8.90 14.41
N VAL A 122 -42.08 -8.94 13.35
CA VAL A 122 -42.34 -10.14 12.54
C VAL A 122 -41.02 -10.64 11.94
N TYR A 123 -40.72 -11.93 12.11
CA TYR A 123 -39.48 -12.55 11.62
C TYR A 123 -39.30 -12.37 10.10
N ASP A 124 -38.22 -11.70 9.68
CA ASP A 124 -37.82 -11.58 8.28
C ASP A 124 -36.65 -12.54 7.97
N ILE A 125 -36.94 -13.59 7.20
CA ILE A 125 -35.96 -14.57 6.73
C ILE A 125 -34.83 -13.95 5.90
N ASN A 126 -35.08 -12.86 5.17
CA ASN A 126 -34.03 -12.18 4.40
C ASN A 126 -33.08 -11.41 5.32
N GLN A 127 -33.61 -10.78 6.37
CA GLN A 127 -32.80 -10.10 7.38
C GLN A 127 -31.96 -11.11 8.15
N ALA A 128 -32.55 -12.23 8.56
CA ALA A 128 -31.82 -13.33 9.21
C ALA A 128 -30.72 -13.90 8.30
N TRP A 129 -31.01 -14.11 7.01
CA TRP A 129 -30.00 -14.53 6.03
C TRP A 129 -28.88 -13.50 5.86
N ALA A 130 -29.21 -12.21 5.73
CA ALA A 130 -28.23 -11.14 5.61
C ALA A 130 -27.34 -11.04 6.86
N ALA A 131 -27.91 -11.19 8.06
CA ALA A 131 -27.17 -11.22 9.31
C ALA A 131 -26.20 -12.40 9.38
N LEU A 132 -26.64 -13.62 9.02
CA LEU A 132 -25.79 -14.81 8.96
C LEU A 132 -24.62 -14.62 7.98
N ARG A 133 -24.89 -14.06 6.79
CA ARG A 133 -23.87 -13.81 5.76
C ARG A 133 -22.88 -12.74 6.19
N ARG A 134 -23.37 -11.69 6.84
CA ARG A 134 -22.53 -10.66 7.45
C ARG A 134 -21.61 -11.26 8.52
N LYS A 135 -22.13 -12.13 9.39
CA LYS A 135 -21.34 -12.84 10.41
C LYS A 135 -20.22 -13.68 9.78
N HIS A 136 -20.54 -14.54 8.82
CA HIS A 136 -19.52 -15.35 8.14
C HIS A 136 -18.47 -14.49 7.40
N ALA A 137 -18.87 -13.38 6.80
CA ALA A 137 -17.93 -12.45 6.16
C ALA A 137 -16.95 -11.84 7.18
N LEU A 138 -17.43 -11.50 8.38
CA LEU A 138 -16.60 -11.01 9.48
C LEU A 138 -15.69 -12.10 10.04
N GLU A 139 -16.15 -13.35 10.16
CA GLU A 139 -15.33 -14.49 10.60
C GLU A 139 -14.19 -14.76 9.61
N CYS A 140 -14.48 -14.77 8.30
CA CYS A 140 -13.46 -14.90 7.26
C CYS A 140 -12.45 -13.74 7.30
N GLN A 141 -12.94 -12.52 7.48
CA GLN A 141 -12.11 -11.33 7.62
C GLN A 141 -11.17 -11.46 8.84
N ASP A 142 -11.70 -11.86 9.98
CA ASP A 142 -10.95 -11.99 11.22
C ASP A 142 -9.86 -13.08 11.09
N PHE A 143 -10.19 -14.22 10.48
CA PHE A 143 -9.21 -15.26 10.17
C PHE A 143 -8.01 -14.72 9.37
N ILE A 144 -8.27 -13.94 8.32
CA ILE A 144 -7.21 -13.32 7.51
C ILE A 144 -6.41 -12.32 8.32
N MET A 145 -7.08 -11.46 9.10
CA MET A 145 -6.40 -10.47 9.95
C MET A 145 -5.47 -11.13 10.97
N GLN A 146 -5.93 -12.19 11.65
CA GLN A 146 -5.11 -12.94 12.60
C GLN A 146 -3.86 -13.53 11.94
N HIS A 147 -4.00 -14.13 10.75
CA HIS A 147 -2.84 -14.67 10.03
C HIS A 147 -1.92 -13.58 9.49
N GLN A 148 -2.47 -12.43 9.10
CA GLN A 148 -1.69 -11.27 8.69
C GLN A 148 -0.82 -10.75 9.86
N SER A 149 -1.37 -10.64 11.06
CA SER A 149 -0.62 -10.25 12.27
C SER A 149 0.47 -11.28 12.61
N ARG A 150 0.18 -12.58 12.49
CA ARG A 150 1.17 -13.65 12.70
C ARG A 150 2.29 -13.62 11.65
N ALA A 151 1.96 -13.37 10.39
CA ALA A 151 2.93 -13.25 9.31
C ALA A 151 3.86 -12.05 9.54
N LEU A 152 3.31 -10.90 9.94
CA LEU A 152 4.09 -9.73 10.31
C LEU A 152 5.06 -10.06 11.47
N ALA A 153 4.55 -10.65 12.55
CA ALA A 153 5.38 -11.04 13.70
C ALA A 153 6.49 -12.03 13.31
N TYR A 154 6.21 -12.98 12.42
CA TYR A 154 7.22 -13.91 11.91
C TYR A 154 8.36 -13.18 11.19
N PHE A 155 8.06 -12.28 10.26
CA PHE A 155 9.10 -11.55 9.52
C PHE A 155 9.83 -10.53 10.39
N GLU A 156 9.15 -9.90 11.36
CA GLU A 156 9.79 -9.00 12.33
C GLU A 156 10.76 -9.77 13.24
N ASN A 157 10.36 -10.95 13.72
CA ASN A 157 11.24 -11.82 14.50
C ASN A 157 12.42 -12.31 13.65
N LYS A 158 12.19 -12.73 12.41
CA LYS A 158 13.23 -13.21 11.49
C LYS A 158 14.26 -12.13 11.16
N THR A 159 13.82 -10.89 10.99
CA THR A 159 14.69 -9.74 10.68
C THR A 159 15.24 -9.03 11.91
N GLY A 160 14.83 -9.46 13.11
CA GLY A 160 15.32 -8.94 14.38
C GLY A 160 16.79 -9.25 14.62
N ASN A 161 17.48 -8.38 15.37
CA ASN A 161 18.92 -8.48 15.62
C ASN A 161 19.33 -9.88 16.12
N SER A 162 18.59 -10.47 17.07
CA SER A 162 18.93 -11.78 17.63
C SER A 162 18.90 -12.90 16.57
N SER A 163 17.80 -13.00 15.81
CA SER A 163 17.63 -14.03 14.79
C SER A 163 18.60 -13.87 13.64
N VAL A 164 18.92 -12.63 13.27
CA VAL A 164 19.92 -12.33 12.24
C VAL A 164 21.31 -12.77 12.70
N GLN A 165 21.72 -12.46 13.93
CA GLN A 165 23.01 -12.91 14.47
C GLN A 165 23.09 -14.43 14.50
N GLN A 166 22.03 -15.11 14.95
CA GLN A 166 21.98 -16.57 14.94
C GLN A 166 22.13 -17.15 13.53
N THR A 167 21.36 -16.63 12.56
CA THR A 167 21.43 -17.09 11.16
C THR A 167 22.84 -16.91 10.58
N VAL A 168 23.50 -15.80 10.91
CA VAL A 168 24.86 -15.50 10.45
C VAL A 168 25.89 -16.41 11.11
N ASP A 169 25.75 -16.67 12.41
CA ASP A 169 26.62 -17.61 13.12
C ASP A 169 26.46 -19.03 12.54
N ASP A 170 25.23 -19.46 12.22
CA ASP A 170 24.97 -20.75 11.58
C ASP A 170 25.60 -20.84 10.17
N LEU A 171 25.45 -19.79 9.35
CA LEU A 171 26.09 -19.69 8.04
C LEU A 171 27.62 -19.71 8.14
N TRP A 172 28.17 -19.02 9.14
CA TRP A 172 29.60 -19.00 9.42
C TRP A 172 30.11 -20.38 9.83
N ASN A 173 29.44 -21.05 10.76
CA ASN A 173 29.81 -22.38 11.23
C ASN A 173 29.75 -23.41 10.08
N SER A 174 28.68 -23.39 9.27
CA SER A 174 28.57 -24.26 8.10
C SER A 174 29.69 -24.05 7.08
N TRP A 175 30.07 -22.78 6.84
CA TRP A 175 31.18 -22.46 5.97
C TRP A 175 32.53 -22.90 6.58
N LYS A 176 32.73 -22.68 7.88
CA LYS A 176 33.92 -23.09 8.62
C LYS A 176 34.09 -24.61 8.61
N ASP A 177 33.03 -25.38 8.73
CA ASP A 177 33.10 -26.85 8.69
C ASP A 177 33.53 -27.34 7.29
N SER A 178 33.15 -26.60 6.24
CA SER A 178 33.44 -26.97 4.85
C SER A 178 34.83 -26.55 4.38
N PHE A 179 35.30 -25.37 4.81
CA PHE A 179 36.54 -24.75 4.29
C PHE A 179 37.57 -24.42 5.38
N GLY A 180 37.24 -24.62 6.65
CA GLY A 180 38.07 -24.18 7.78
C GLY A 180 39.44 -24.86 7.84
N SER A 181 39.55 -26.10 7.37
CA SER A 181 40.84 -26.82 7.31
C SER A 181 41.85 -26.18 6.35
N LEU A 182 41.39 -25.33 5.43
CA LEU A 182 42.24 -24.64 4.44
C LEU A 182 42.80 -23.31 4.96
N HIS A 183 42.40 -22.88 6.16
CA HIS A 183 42.74 -21.57 6.70
C HIS A 183 43.44 -21.67 8.05
N SER A 184 44.31 -20.70 8.34
CA SER A 184 44.89 -20.54 9.67
C SER A 184 43.86 -19.98 10.66
N GLU A 185 44.02 -20.29 11.94
CA GLU A 185 43.13 -19.82 13.01
C GLU A 185 43.02 -18.27 13.03
N ALA A 186 44.14 -17.57 12.81
CA ALA A 186 44.14 -16.11 12.74
C ALA A 186 43.32 -15.57 11.56
N SER A 187 43.33 -16.25 10.41
CA SER A 187 42.52 -15.89 9.24
C SER A 187 41.04 -16.16 9.48
N LEU A 188 40.71 -17.27 10.15
CA LEU A 188 39.33 -17.61 10.52
C LEU A 188 38.74 -16.59 11.51
N GLN A 189 39.50 -16.17 12.52
CA GLN A 189 39.08 -15.14 13.46
C GLN A 189 38.84 -13.79 12.76
N ARG A 190 39.72 -13.40 11.85
CA ARG A 190 39.55 -12.17 11.05
C ARG A 190 38.31 -12.26 10.15
N ALA A 191 38.11 -13.37 9.46
CA ALA A 191 36.96 -13.59 8.59
C ALA A 191 35.64 -13.58 9.39
N SER A 192 35.61 -14.20 10.57
CA SER A 192 34.47 -14.13 11.50
C SER A 192 34.17 -12.69 11.92
N LYS A 193 35.19 -11.92 12.32
CA LYS A 193 35.02 -10.50 12.69
C LYS A 193 34.47 -9.68 11.52
N ASN A 194 35.01 -9.89 10.32
CA ASN A 194 34.57 -9.19 9.11
C ASN A 194 33.13 -9.57 8.70
N CYS A 195 32.70 -10.82 8.89
CA CYS A 195 31.32 -11.23 8.62
C CYS A 195 30.33 -10.55 9.57
N LYS A 196 30.64 -10.53 10.87
CA LYS A 196 29.80 -9.83 11.86
C LYS A 196 29.74 -8.33 11.61
N HIS A 197 30.88 -7.74 11.24
CA HIS A 197 30.94 -6.33 10.86
C HIS A 197 30.11 -6.04 9.60
N PHE A 198 30.24 -6.86 8.56
CA PHE A 198 29.43 -6.75 7.34
C PHE A 198 27.92 -6.78 7.64
N VAL A 199 27.47 -7.74 8.43
CA VAL A 199 26.06 -7.89 8.82
C VAL A 199 25.58 -6.65 9.57
N ASN A 200 26.35 -6.18 10.55
CA ASN A 200 26.00 -4.98 11.31
C ASN A 200 25.86 -3.75 10.42
N VAL A 201 26.77 -3.57 9.45
CA VAL A 201 26.71 -2.46 8.49
C VAL A 201 25.47 -2.58 7.60
N VAL A 202 25.19 -3.78 7.06
CA VAL A 202 23.99 -4.02 6.24
C VAL A 202 22.71 -3.75 7.04
N MET A 203 22.62 -4.17 8.29
CA MET A 203 21.47 -3.88 9.14
C MET A 203 21.32 -2.38 9.40
N ARG A 204 22.42 -1.68 9.71
CA ARG A 204 22.44 -0.22 9.92
C ARG A 204 22.05 0.55 8.66
N GLU A 205 22.31 0.01 7.47
CA GLU A 205 21.97 0.64 6.20
C GLU A 205 20.51 0.34 5.77
N GLU A 206 20.11 -0.93 5.77
CA GLU A 206 18.87 -1.38 5.12
C GLU A 206 17.64 -1.25 6.03
N VAL A 207 17.78 -1.42 7.36
CA VAL A 207 16.66 -1.29 8.29
C VAL A 207 16.14 0.16 8.31
N PRO A 208 16.98 1.21 8.42
CA PRO A 208 16.51 2.59 8.33
C PRO A 208 15.93 2.94 6.97
N LYS A 209 16.50 2.45 5.85
CA LYS A 209 15.92 2.64 4.52
C LYS A 209 14.51 2.05 4.43
N MET A 210 14.29 0.86 4.97
CA MET A 210 12.96 0.25 5.04
C MET A 210 11.99 1.11 5.86
N LYS A 211 12.39 1.54 7.07
CA LYS A 211 11.56 2.43 7.92
C LYS A 211 11.27 3.77 7.24
N GLY A 212 12.25 4.36 6.56
CA GLY A 212 12.09 5.60 5.80
C GLY A 212 11.08 5.47 4.67
N ARG A 213 11.13 4.35 3.91
CA ARG A 213 10.12 4.04 2.89
C ARG A 213 8.71 3.95 3.47
N LEU A 214 8.54 3.26 4.60
CA LEU A 214 7.25 3.17 5.29
C LEU A 214 6.74 4.54 5.74
N HIS A 215 7.63 5.39 6.27
CA HIS A 215 7.27 6.73 6.71
C HIS A 215 6.82 7.62 5.54
N GLU A 216 7.58 7.63 4.43
CA GLU A 216 7.19 8.39 3.24
C GLU A 216 5.88 7.88 2.62
N ALA A 217 5.67 6.56 2.61
CA ALA A 217 4.40 5.97 2.18
C ALA A 217 3.23 6.37 3.10
N ALA A 218 3.44 6.42 4.41
CA ALA A 218 2.44 6.89 5.37
C ALA A 218 2.11 8.39 5.17
N LYS A 219 3.14 9.22 4.98
CA LYS A 219 2.99 10.66 4.70
C LYS A 219 2.23 10.92 3.40
N LEU A 220 2.53 10.17 2.34
CA LEU A 220 1.81 10.27 1.07
C LEU A 220 0.34 9.85 1.23
N ARG A 221 0.06 8.79 2.00
CA ARG A 221 -1.31 8.37 2.31
C ARG A 221 -2.08 9.44 3.08
N SER A 222 -1.50 10.01 4.14
CA SER A 222 -2.12 11.08 4.91
C SER A 222 -2.43 12.31 4.05
N LYS A 223 -1.53 12.71 3.14
CA LYS A 223 -1.78 13.79 2.18
C LYS A 223 -2.95 13.48 1.25
N ARG A 224 -3.06 12.23 0.77
CA ARG A 224 -4.18 11.80 -0.09
C ARG A 224 -5.49 11.79 0.67
N GLU A 225 -5.52 11.23 1.89
CA GLU A 225 -6.70 11.23 2.76
C GLU A 225 -7.18 12.68 3.03
N ALA A 226 -6.25 13.60 3.31
CA ALA A 226 -6.59 15.02 3.49
C ALA A 226 -7.14 15.67 2.20
N ALA A 227 -6.56 15.37 1.03
CA ALA A 227 -7.05 15.88 -0.25
C ALA A 227 -8.44 15.33 -0.62
N ILE A 228 -8.74 14.09 -0.25
CA ILE A 228 -10.08 13.50 -0.43
C ILE A 228 -11.10 14.24 0.45
N ILE A 229 -10.79 14.45 1.73
CA ILE A 229 -11.66 15.19 2.65
C ILE A 229 -11.85 16.63 2.17
N GLU A 230 -10.80 17.29 1.68
CA GLU A 230 -10.90 18.62 1.08
C GLU A 230 -11.78 18.62 -0.18
N ALA A 231 -11.68 17.59 -1.03
CA ALA A 231 -12.53 17.47 -2.21
C ALA A 231 -13.99 17.20 -1.84
N GLU A 232 -14.26 16.34 -0.86
CA GLU A 232 -15.60 16.05 -0.36
C GLU A 232 -16.25 17.29 0.27
N THR A 233 -15.51 18.03 1.09
CA THR A 233 -16.02 19.28 1.69
C THR A 233 -16.30 20.35 0.65
N LYS A 234 -15.43 20.52 -0.36
CA LYS A 234 -15.68 21.42 -1.50
C LYS A 234 -16.93 20.99 -2.26
N TYR A 235 -17.10 19.69 -2.53
CA TYR A 235 -18.27 19.17 -3.21
C TYR A 235 -19.57 19.45 -2.45
N GLN A 236 -19.57 19.25 -1.12
CA GLN A 236 -20.71 19.55 -0.25
C GLN A 236 -21.05 21.06 -0.21
N GLN A 237 -20.07 21.92 -0.44
CA GLN A 237 -20.22 23.38 -0.45
C GLN A 237 -20.52 23.97 -1.83
N MET A 238 -20.48 23.18 -2.91
CA MET A 238 -20.74 23.68 -4.26
C MET A 238 -22.19 24.12 -4.43
N ASP A 239 -22.38 25.21 -5.17
CA ASP A 239 -23.71 25.69 -5.53
C ASP A 239 -24.43 24.65 -6.41
N PRO A 240 -25.74 24.43 -6.24
CA PRO A 240 -26.49 23.48 -7.08
C PRO A 240 -26.36 23.73 -8.59
N GLN A 241 -26.21 24.98 -9.04
CA GLN A 241 -26.00 25.29 -10.47
C GLN A 241 -24.60 24.86 -10.94
N GLN A 242 -23.60 25.00 -10.08
CA GLN A 242 -22.23 24.51 -10.33
C GLN A 242 -22.20 22.98 -10.43
N LEU A 243 -22.93 22.27 -9.55
CA LEU A 243 -23.07 20.82 -9.60
C LEU A 243 -23.75 20.34 -10.88
N ILE A 244 -24.82 21.02 -11.31
CA ILE A 244 -25.52 20.71 -12.57
C ILE A 244 -24.58 20.91 -13.76
N ALA A 245 -23.83 22.01 -13.80
CA ALA A 245 -22.86 22.30 -14.85
C ALA A 245 -21.76 21.23 -14.89
N LEU A 246 -21.18 20.88 -13.74
CA LEU A 246 -20.14 19.85 -13.62
C LEU A 246 -20.64 18.49 -14.14
N LEU A 247 -21.86 18.08 -13.79
CA LEU A 247 -22.46 16.83 -14.26
C LEU A 247 -22.74 16.83 -15.77
N GLN A 248 -23.19 17.96 -16.32
CA GLN A 248 -23.45 18.09 -17.76
C GLN A 248 -22.15 18.07 -18.57
N LEU A 249 -21.10 18.76 -18.09
CA LEU A 249 -19.77 18.72 -18.69
C LEU A 249 -19.17 17.32 -18.65
N ASP A 250 -19.27 16.61 -17.53
CA ASP A 250 -18.69 15.27 -17.41
C ASP A 250 -19.36 14.25 -18.34
N LYS A 251 -20.67 14.38 -18.59
CA LYS A 251 -21.38 13.58 -19.59
C LYS A 251 -20.91 13.85 -21.02
N GLN A 252 -20.51 15.08 -21.32
CA GLN A 252 -20.07 15.51 -22.65
C GLN A 252 -18.55 15.43 -22.83
N ALA A 253 -17.81 15.13 -21.76
CA ALA A 253 -16.36 15.13 -21.74
C ALA A 253 -15.78 13.96 -22.53
N VAL A 254 -14.89 14.28 -23.45
CA VAL A 254 -14.06 13.31 -24.16
C VAL A 254 -12.67 13.35 -23.58
N GLN A 255 -12.10 12.19 -23.24
CA GLN A 255 -10.72 12.11 -22.80
C GLN A 255 -9.77 12.25 -24.00
N ILE A 256 -8.88 13.24 -23.95
CA ILE A 256 -7.88 13.51 -24.97
C ILE A 256 -6.50 13.48 -24.32
N ARG A 257 -5.51 12.91 -25.02
CA ARG A 257 -4.11 12.99 -24.57
C ARG A 257 -3.49 14.30 -25.03
N LYS A 258 -3.07 15.14 -24.08
CA LYS A 258 -2.38 16.41 -24.34
C LYS A 258 -1.07 16.41 -23.54
N GLY A 259 0.07 16.43 -24.24
CA GLY A 259 1.39 16.48 -23.60
C GLY A 259 1.75 15.26 -22.71
N GLY A 260 1.19 14.08 -23.00
CA GLY A 260 1.40 12.86 -22.20
C GLY A 260 0.41 12.65 -21.06
N ASN A 261 -0.40 13.66 -20.72
CA ASN A 261 -1.46 13.56 -19.72
C ASN A 261 -2.83 13.37 -20.36
N LEU A 262 -3.71 12.62 -19.71
CA LEU A 262 -5.14 12.50 -20.08
C LEU A 262 -5.89 13.72 -19.54
N THR A 263 -6.45 14.52 -20.43
CA THR A 263 -7.26 15.69 -20.11
C THR A 263 -8.68 15.50 -20.63
N LYS A 264 -9.69 15.89 -19.85
CA LYS A 264 -11.08 15.91 -20.31
C LYS A 264 -11.29 17.18 -21.12
N GLN A 265 -11.78 17.06 -22.35
CA GLN A 265 -12.16 18.18 -23.21
C GLN A 265 -13.66 18.12 -23.50
N VAL A 266 -14.33 19.25 -23.36
CA VAL A 266 -15.75 19.41 -23.71
C VAL A 266 -15.89 20.51 -24.76
N THR A 267 -16.76 20.31 -25.74
CA THR A 267 -17.13 21.37 -26.69
C THR A 267 -18.53 21.85 -26.35
N VAL A 268 -18.67 23.15 -26.05
CA VAL A 268 -19.95 23.76 -25.65
C VAL A 268 -20.34 24.84 -26.66
N THR A 269 -21.61 24.90 -27.01
CA THR A 269 -22.13 25.91 -27.94
C THR A 269 -22.31 27.26 -27.23
N LYS A 270 -21.80 28.36 -27.81
CA LYS A 270 -21.75 29.70 -27.16
C LYS A 270 -23.11 30.26 -26.68
N GLY A 271 -24.23 29.82 -27.28
CA GLY A 271 -25.58 30.23 -26.91
C GLY A 271 -26.31 29.31 -25.93
N SER A 272 -25.70 28.19 -25.53
CA SER A 272 -26.35 27.19 -24.66
C SER A 272 -26.41 27.63 -23.19
N GLU A 273 -27.42 27.15 -22.45
CA GLU A 273 -27.53 27.33 -21.00
C GLU A 273 -26.27 26.82 -20.27
N LEU A 274 -25.65 25.75 -20.80
CA LEU A 274 -24.39 25.21 -20.29
C LEU A 274 -23.21 26.19 -20.51
N ALA A 275 -23.14 26.91 -21.63
CA ALA A 275 -22.11 27.94 -21.83
C ALA A 275 -22.29 29.13 -20.86
N ALA A 276 -23.54 29.51 -20.57
CA ALA A 276 -23.82 30.55 -19.59
C ALA A 276 -23.43 30.13 -18.17
N LEU A 277 -23.69 28.87 -17.80
CA LEU A 277 -23.28 28.29 -16.51
C LEU A 277 -21.76 28.13 -16.40
N VAL A 278 -21.08 27.64 -17.44
CA VAL A 278 -19.61 27.53 -17.47
C VAL A 278 -18.94 28.89 -17.30
N LYS A 279 -19.51 29.94 -17.90
CA LYS A 279 -19.02 31.31 -17.77
C LYS A 279 -19.18 31.87 -16.34
N GLN A 280 -20.15 31.38 -15.57
CA GLN A 280 -20.32 31.73 -14.16
C GLN A 280 -19.32 31.02 -13.24
N PHE A 281 -18.77 29.87 -13.68
CA PHE A 281 -17.84 29.04 -12.90
C PHE A 281 -16.53 28.76 -13.69
N PRO A 282 -15.57 29.72 -13.71
CA PRO A 282 -14.34 29.62 -14.52
C PRO A 282 -13.42 28.44 -14.15
N ASP A 283 -13.56 27.91 -12.94
CA ASP A 283 -12.84 26.71 -12.50
C ASP A 283 -13.23 25.46 -13.34
N LEU A 284 -14.50 25.37 -13.76
CA LEU A 284 -15.00 24.28 -14.61
C LEU A 284 -14.49 24.40 -16.05
N GLU A 285 -14.38 25.63 -16.56
CA GLU A 285 -13.83 25.92 -17.89
C GLU A 285 -12.38 25.44 -18.00
N THR A 286 -11.60 25.68 -16.96
CA THR A 286 -10.19 25.25 -16.87
C THR A 286 -10.07 23.73 -16.72
N PHE A 287 -10.92 23.11 -15.90
CA PHE A 287 -10.86 21.66 -15.64
C PHE A 287 -11.24 20.81 -16.86
N PHE A 288 -12.23 21.24 -17.65
CA PHE A 288 -12.75 20.52 -18.81
C PHE A 288 -12.20 21.02 -20.16
N ASP A 289 -11.16 21.88 -20.18
CA ASP A 289 -10.57 22.50 -21.40
C ASP A 289 -11.67 22.89 -22.41
N VAL A 290 -12.65 23.67 -21.94
CA VAL A 290 -13.92 23.88 -22.67
C VAL A 290 -13.68 24.69 -23.93
N LYS A 291 -14.08 24.13 -25.08
CA LYS A 291 -14.06 24.83 -26.37
C LYS A 291 -15.43 25.37 -26.71
N HIS A 292 -15.51 26.69 -26.81
CA HIS A 292 -16.73 27.39 -27.21
C HIS A 292 -16.87 27.44 -28.73
N VAL A 293 -17.89 26.77 -29.28
CA VAL A 293 -18.16 26.73 -30.73
C VAL A 293 -19.39 27.59 -31.03
N ASP A 294 -19.32 28.36 -32.12
CA ASP A 294 -20.45 29.15 -32.62
C ASP A 294 -21.53 28.22 -33.21
N GLU A 295 -22.81 28.55 -33.04
CA GLU A 295 -23.89 27.81 -33.70
C GLU A 295 -23.69 27.87 -35.21
N ASN A 296 -23.58 26.70 -35.85
CA ASN A 296 -23.42 26.62 -37.29
C ASN A 296 -24.75 27.00 -37.97
N PRO A 297 -24.82 28.07 -38.78
CA PRO A 297 -26.08 28.55 -39.37
C PRO A 297 -26.69 27.64 -40.45
N TYR A 298 -26.13 26.44 -40.69
CA TYR A 298 -26.55 25.54 -41.78
C TYR A 298 -27.19 24.21 -41.34
N THR A 299 -27.46 24.00 -40.06
CA THR A 299 -28.32 22.88 -39.61
C THR A 299 -29.73 23.37 -39.34
N THR A 300 -30.50 23.62 -40.40
CA THR A 300 -31.96 23.74 -40.33
C THR A 300 -32.62 22.46 -40.81
N SER A 301 -33.68 22.07 -40.08
CA SER A 301 -34.79 21.18 -40.43
C SER A 301 -34.62 19.66 -40.20
N PHE A 302 -35.11 19.20 -39.04
CA PHE A 302 -36.30 18.33 -39.06
C PHE A 302 -37.20 18.65 -37.86
N THR A 303 -38.41 19.08 -38.17
CA THR A 303 -39.46 19.52 -37.25
C THR A 303 -40.13 18.33 -36.56
N LYS A 304 -40.21 18.38 -35.21
CA LYS A 304 -41.43 17.99 -34.49
C LYS A 304 -41.71 19.04 -33.41
N ARG A 305 -43.01 19.37 -33.34
CA ARG A 305 -43.66 20.49 -32.64
C ARG A 305 -43.29 20.61 -31.15
N PRO A 306 -43.44 21.80 -30.55
CA PRO A 306 -43.31 21.99 -29.11
C PRO A 306 -44.49 21.28 -28.43
N THR A 307 -44.22 20.21 -27.71
CA THR A 307 -45.16 19.75 -26.68
C THR A 307 -44.83 20.52 -25.43
N THR A 308 -45.75 21.40 -25.06
CA THR A 308 -45.90 22.00 -23.73
C THR A 308 -45.95 20.89 -22.68
N GLU A 309 -44.79 20.46 -22.22
CA GLU A 309 -44.61 19.83 -20.92
C GLU A 309 -43.33 20.40 -20.30
N ILE A 310 -43.39 21.68 -19.94
CA ILE A 310 -42.77 22.11 -18.68
C ILE A 310 -43.64 21.49 -17.59
N ALA A 311 -43.58 20.15 -17.48
CA ALA A 311 -44.00 19.48 -16.28
C ALA A 311 -42.88 19.77 -15.30
N ASN A 312 -43.14 20.76 -14.43
CA ASN A 312 -42.61 20.84 -13.07
C ASN A 312 -41.60 19.72 -12.82
N ILE A 313 -40.31 20.02 -12.98
CA ILE A 313 -39.27 19.16 -12.41
C ILE A 313 -39.41 19.38 -10.90
N SER A 314 -40.42 18.71 -10.34
CA SER A 314 -40.68 18.69 -8.92
C SER A 314 -39.39 18.26 -8.26
N THR A 315 -39.08 18.90 -7.14
CA THR A 315 -38.00 18.59 -6.22
C THR A 315 -37.81 17.08 -6.00
N TRP A 316 -38.85 16.26 -6.18
CA TRP A 316 -38.82 14.79 -6.16
C TRP A 316 -37.97 14.12 -7.25
N LYS A 317 -37.89 14.66 -8.49
CA LYS A 317 -37.01 14.10 -9.55
C LYS A 317 -35.53 14.44 -9.32
N VAL A 318 -35.26 15.55 -8.65
CA VAL A 318 -33.91 15.92 -8.19
C VAL A 318 -33.50 15.01 -7.04
N ILE A 319 -34.40 14.75 -6.09
CA ILE A 319 -34.16 13.81 -4.98
C ILE A 319 -33.91 12.38 -5.51
N ASP A 320 -34.68 11.88 -6.48
CA ASP A 320 -34.49 10.54 -7.06
C ASP A 320 -33.19 10.42 -7.90
N SER A 321 -32.68 11.55 -8.39
CA SER A 321 -31.38 11.63 -9.06
C SER A 321 -30.22 11.75 -8.06
N VAL A 322 -30.46 12.37 -6.90
CA VAL A 322 -29.51 12.51 -5.77
C VAL A 322 -29.38 11.19 -5.00
N THR A 323 -30.46 10.42 -4.79
CA THR A 323 -30.39 9.07 -4.19
C THR A 323 -29.77 8.04 -5.13
N LYS A 324 -30.06 8.11 -6.44
CA LYS A 324 -29.29 7.36 -7.47
C LYS A 324 -27.84 7.81 -7.58
N LEU A 325 -27.52 9.03 -7.12
CA LEU A 325 -26.16 9.55 -7.00
C LEU A 325 -25.48 9.09 -5.72
N GLU A 326 -26.18 8.90 -4.59
CA GLU A 326 -25.63 8.24 -3.40
C GLU A 326 -25.27 6.77 -3.70
N GLU A 327 -26.12 6.07 -4.46
CA GLU A 327 -25.81 4.72 -4.97
C GLU A 327 -24.67 4.71 -6.00
N ARG A 328 -24.49 5.80 -6.76
CA ARG A 328 -23.37 5.98 -7.71
C ARG A 328 -22.12 6.61 -7.10
N LEU A 329 -22.19 7.20 -5.91
CA LEU A 329 -21.05 7.64 -5.11
C LEU A 329 -20.32 6.42 -4.52
N HIS A 330 -21.05 5.31 -4.30
CA HIS A 330 -20.45 3.99 -4.13
C HIS A 330 -19.70 3.49 -5.38
N VAL A 331 -20.05 3.99 -6.57
CA VAL A 331 -19.32 3.75 -7.83
C VAL A 331 -18.24 4.81 -8.09
N ALA A 332 -18.21 5.96 -7.40
CA ALA A 332 -17.06 6.86 -7.45
C ALA A 332 -15.83 6.28 -6.71
N LYS A 333 -16.04 5.32 -5.79
CA LYS A 333 -14.99 4.39 -5.31
C LYS A 333 -14.42 3.47 -6.43
N PHE A 334 -14.93 3.54 -7.67
CA PHE A 334 -14.47 2.76 -8.82
C PHE A 334 -13.32 3.42 -9.59
N PHE A 335 -13.15 4.75 -9.55
CA PHE A 335 -12.14 5.43 -10.37
C PHE A 335 -10.73 5.55 -9.76
N GLU A 336 -10.53 5.22 -8.48
CA GLU A 336 -9.17 5.15 -7.89
C GLU A 336 -8.55 3.74 -7.84
N ASN A 337 -9.31 2.69 -8.20
CA ASN A 337 -8.82 1.30 -8.18
C ASN A 337 -8.26 0.79 -9.52
N VAL A 338 -8.29 1.57 -10.61
CA VAL A 338 -7.85 1.06 -11.93
C VAL A 338 -6.48 1.60 -12.39
N GLU A 339 -5.95 2.64 -11.77
CA GLU A 339 -4.62 3.17 -12.13
C GLU A 339 -3.51 2.95 -11.08
N SER A 340 -3.85 2.66 -9.81
CA SER A 340 -2.81 2.41 -8.78
C SER A 340 -2.29 0.97 -8.73
N GLU A 341 -2.94 0.01 -9.40
CA GLU A 341 -2.56 -1.41 -9.35
C GLU A 341 -1.80 -1.94 -10.60
N ARG A 342 -1.66 -1.17 -11.68
CA ARG A 342 -0.96 -1.66 -12.89
C ARG A 342 0.54 -1.92 -12.71
N PRO A 343 1.32 -1.14 -11.93
CA PRO A 343 2.73 -1.46 -11.72
C PRO A 343 2.94 -2.59 -10.69
N PHE A 344 2.00 -2.78 -9.77
CA PHE A 344 2.14 -3.72 -8.64
C PHE A 344 1.65 -5.13 -9.00
N ILE A 345 0.53 -5.25 -9.73
CA ILE A 345 0.00 -6.53 -10.23
C ILE A 345 0.86 -7.10 -11.38
N GLN A 346 1.48 -6.26 -12.22
CA GLN A 346 2.39 -6.74 -13.26
C GLN A 346 3.72 -7.31 -12.73
N ARG A 347 4.10 -6.99 -11.49
CA ARG A 347 5.32 -7.50 -10.85
C ARG A 347 5.05 -8.80 -10.09
N PHE A 348 3.92 -8.90 -9.37
CA PHE A 348 3.49 -10.15 -8.72
C PHE A 348 2.99 -11.21 -9.71
N GLY A 349 2.31 -10.81 -10.79
CA GLY A 349 1.83 -11.72 -11.83
C GLY A 349 2.92 -12.35 -12.70
N ARG A 350 4.17 -11.84 -12.66
CA ARG A 350 5.34 -12.45 -13.32
C ARG A 350 6.09 -13.44 -12.43
N LEU A 351 6.06 -13.25 -11.11
CA LEU A 351 6.68 -14.16 -10.15
C LEU A 351 5.84 -15.44 -9.99
N LEU A 352 4.52 -15.30 -9.82
CA LEU A 352 3.62 -16.44 -9.69
C LEU A 352 3.48 -17.27 -10.97
N ARG A 353 3.62 -16.68 -12.17
CA ARG A 353 3.63 -17.46 -13.42
C ARG A 353 4.90 -18.28 -13.60
N LYS A 354 6.04 -17.84 -13.05
CA LYS A 354 7.30 -18.57 -13.18
C LYS A 354 7.29 -19.81 -12.29
N ASP A 355 6.83 -19.66 -11.04
CA ASP A 355 6.75 -20.78 -10.09
C ASP A 355 5.65 -21.81 -10.45
N ILE A 356 4.57 -21.39 -11.13
CA ILE A 356 3.52 -22.31 -11.61
C ILE A 356 3.93 -22.99 -12.93
N ILE A 357 4.71 -22.35 -13.80
CA ILE A 357 5.18 -23.01 -15.04
C ILE A 357 6.30 -24.00 -14.72
N ASP A 358 7.23 -23.64 -13.82
CA ASP A 358 8.35 -24.52 -13.44
C ASP A 358 7.88 -25.76 -12.63
N SER A 359 6.68 -25.73 -12.03
CA SER A 359 6.06 -26.88 -11.34
C SER A 359 5.21 -27.78 -12.26
N PHE A 360 4.93 -27.36 -13.49
CA PHE A 360 4.21 -28.15 -14.49
C PHE A 360 5.11 -28.70 -15.62
N THR A 361 6.38 -28.30 -15.67
CA THR A 361 7.37 -28.80 -16.65
C THR A 361 8.52 -29.61 -16.02
N ALA A 362 8.34 -30.15 -14.82
CA ALA A 362 9.24 -31.13 -14.20
C ALA A 362 8.73 -32.56 -14.42
#